data_AF-A0A1F6G9G9-F1
#
_entry.id   AF-A0A1F6G9G9-F1
#
_cell.length_a   1.000
_cell.length_b   1.000
_cell.length_c   1.000
_cell.angle_alpha   90.00
_cell.angle_beta   90.00
_cell.angle_gamma   90.00
#
_symmetry.space_group_name_H-M   'P 1'
#
loop_
_entity.id
_entity.type
_entity.pdbx_description
1 polymer ?
#
loop_
_entity_poly.entity_id
_entity_poly.type
_entity_poly.pdbx_seq_one_letter_code
_entity_poly.pdbx_strand_id
1 'polypeptide(L)'
;MMRQALVLVAYRSSVRQLSRWGLTLLLLLGYGTALGLRHFGVSMAFERVELVSLHRAFGILLVGLLLVLTYDRVQSGRPLKPDFKNATPSEWVDIGFFTGLGLIAVVGLLLHLKTRLGWHAWPDLAEIKLAHELMVWFFPTLILVRYYLWLTRWFKRVIAYLREN
;
A
#
# COMPACT_ATOMS: atom_id res chain seq x y z
N MET A 1 -25.45 -24.65 -5.36
CA MET A 1 -24.05 -24.94 -4.99
C MET A 1 -23.04 -24.51 -6.07
N MET A 2 -23.19 -24.90 -7.35
CA MET A 2 -22.19 -24.59 -8.40
C MET A 2 -21.97 -23.09 -8.68
N ARG A 3 -23.03 -22.26 -8.64
CA ARG A 3 -22.91 -20.79 -8.79
C ARG A 3 -22.10 -20.13 -7.67
N GLN A 4 -22.26 -20.59 -6.42
CA GLN A 4 -21.51 -20.04 -5.28
C GLN A 4 -20.02 -20.40 -5.37
N ALA A 5 -19.68 -21.61 -5.83
CA ALA A 5 -18.30 -22.02 -6.05
C ALA A 5 -17.61 -21.16 -7.13
N LEU A 6 -18.29 -20.89 -8.26
CA LEU A 6 -17.78 -20.03 -9.33
C LEU A 6 -17.54 -18.58 -8.87
N VAL A 7 -18.46 -18.01 -8.09
CA VAL A 7 -18.32 -16.65 -7.52
C VAL A 7 -17.10 -16.58 -6.60
N LEU A 8 -16.88 -17.60 -5.78
CA LEU A 8 -15.78 -17.63 -4.82
C LEU A 8 -14.41 -17.78 -5.52
N VAL A 9 -14.35 -18.54 -6.62
CA VAL A 9 -13.16 -18.65 -7.48
C VAL A 9 -12.86 -17.33 -8.19
N ALA A 10 -13.87 -16.71 -8.79
CA ALA A 10 -13.73 -15.42 -9.48
C ALA A 10 -13.30 -14.30 -8.50
N TYR A 11 -13.88 -14.28 -7.30
CA TYR A 11 -13.49 -13.37 -6.22
C TYR A 11 -12.01 -13.57 -5.84
N ARG A 12 -11.57 -14.79 -5.55
CA ARG A 12 -10.17 -15.08 -5.17
C ARG A 12 -9.18 -14.72 -6.28
N SER A 13 -9.54 -14.96 -7.54
CA SER A 13 -8.73 -14.57 -8.69
C SER A 13 -8.58 -13.04 -8.76
N SER A 14 -9.69 -12.33 -8.60
CA SER A 14 -9.73 -10.86 -8.63
C SER A 14 -8.93 -10.25 -7.48
N VAL A 15 -9.10 -10.73 -6.25
CA VAL A 15 -8.34 -10.28 -5.08
C VAL A 15 -6.84 -10.51 -5.28
N ARG A 16 -6.45 -11.65 -5.85
CA ARG A 16 -5.04 -11.94 -6.15
C ARG A 16 -4.47 -10.95 -7.17
N GLN A 17 -5.22 -10.64 -8.24
CA GLN A 17 -4.80 -9.65 -9.23
C GLN A 17 -4.72 -8.24 -8.63
N LEU A 18 -5.71 -7.84 -7.84
CA LEU A 18 -5.73 -6.57 -7.11
C LEU A 18 -4.55 -6.45 -6.14
N SER A 19 -4.21 -7.52 -5.42
CA SER A 19 -3.04 -7.54 -4.54
C SER A 19 -1.72 -7.40 -5.29
N ARG A 20 -1.64 -7.94 -6.52
CA ARG A 20 -0.40 -8.03 -7.30
C ARG A 20 -0.13 -6.76 -8.08
N TRP A 21 -1.16 -6.22 -8.72
CA TRP A 21 -1.05 -5.08 -9.62
C TRP A 21 -1.73 -3.84 -9.07
N GLY A 22 -2.93 -3.98 -8.51
CA GLY A 22 -3.69 -2.84 -7.95
C GLY A 22 -2.90 -2.10 -6.88
N LEU A 23 -2.26 -2.83 -5.97
CA LEU A 23 -1.46 -2.22 -4.91
C LEU A 23 -0.27 -1.43 -5.47
N THR A 24 0.50 -2.05 -6.38
CA THR A 24 1.66 -1.41 -7.01
C THR A 24 1.27 -0.19 -7.81
N LEU A 25 0.19 -0.27 -8.60
CA LEU A 25 -0.31 0.83 -9.41
C LEU A 25 -0.81 2.00 -8.53
N LEU A 26 -1.59 1.72 -7.49
CA LEU A 26 -2.08 2.76 -6.58
C LEU A 26 -0.95 3.42 -5.80
N LEU A 27 0.07 2.65 -5.38
CA LEU A 27 1.29 3.21 -4.80
C LEU A 27 2.01 4.12 -5.79
N LEU A 28 2.24 3.65 -7.02
CA LEU A 28 2.93 4.44 -8.05
C LEU A 28 2.19 5.75 -8.35
N LEU A 29 0.87 5.68 -8.55
CA LEU A 29 0.03 6.85 -8.83
C LEU A 29 -0.05 7.79 -7.61
N GLY A 30 -0.16 7.25 -6.40
CA GLY A 30 -0.14 8.01 -5.15
C GLY A 30 1.17 8.75 -4.94
N TYR A 31 2.31 8.08 -5.16
CA TYR A 31 3.64 8.71 -5.11
C TYR A 31 3.85 9.72 -6.22
N GLY A 32 3.46 9.40 -7.46
CA GLY A 32 3.59 10.30 -8.59
C GLY A 32 2.82 11.60 -8.38
N THR A 33 1.59 11.51 -7.89
CA THR A 33 0.79 12.70 -7.54
C THR A 33 1.38 13.47 -6.34
N ALA A 34 1.89 12.78 -5.31
CA ALA A 34 2.55 13.45 -4.18
C ALA A 34 3.84 14.19 -4.58
N LEU A 35 4.67 13.57 -5.42
CA LEU A 35 5.89 14.18 -5.97
C LEU A 35 5.53 15.41 -6.81
N GLY A 36 4.48 15.29 -7.64
CA GLY A 36 3.94 16.40 -8.43
C GLY A 36 3.47 17.59 -7.61
N LEU A 37 2.80 17.32 -6.49
CA LEU A 37 2.36 18.37 -5.57
C LEU A 37 3.54 19.08 -4.87
N ARG A 38 4.65 18.38 -4.65
CA ARG A 38 5.86 18.93 -4.01
C ARG A 38 6.72 19.73 -4.99
N HIS A 39 6.87 19.25 -6.22
CA HIS A 39 7.69 19.87 -7.26
C HIS A 39 6.85 20.54 -8.34
N PHE A 40 5.80 21.25 -7.91
CA PHE A 40 4.91 21.96 -8.81
C PHE A 40 5.70 23.04 -9.57
N GLY A 41 5.97 22.81 -10.86
CA GLY A 41 6.86 23.63 -11.70
C GLY A 41 7.70 22.83 -12.71
N VAL A 42 7.90 21.53 -12.47
CA VAL A 42 8.55 20.63 -13.44
C VAL A 42 7.46 19.92 -14.25
N SER A 43 7.14 20.47 -15.42
CA SER A 43 6.26 19.95 -16.48
C SER A 43 5.16 18.99 -16.00
N MET A 44 4.07 19.52 -15.45
CA MET A 44 2.88 18.73 -15.18
C MET A 44 1.78 19.11 -16.16
N ALA A 45 1.19 18.10 -16.81
CA ALA A 45 0.02 18.24 -17.66
C ALA A 45 -1.27 18.59 -16.88
N PHE A 46 -1.20 18.58 -15.54
CA PHE A 46 -2.33 18.77 -14.63
C PHE A 46 -2.16 20.04 -13.79
N GLU A 47 -3.28 20.71 -13.52
CA GLU A 47 -3.31 21.78 -12.54
C GLU A 47 -3.13 21.26 -11.11
N ARG A 48 -2.71 22.12 -10.19
CA ARG A 48 -2.48 21.74 -8.79
C ARG A 48 -3.74 21.17 -8.14
N VAL A 49 -4.90 21.77 -8.43
CA VAL A 49 -6.19 21.34 -7.90
C VAL A 49 -6.54 19.92 -8.39
N GLU A 50 -6.25 19.62 -9.66
CA GLU A 50 -6.45 18.29 -10.24
C GLU A 50 -5.53 17.27 -9.59
N LEU A 51 -4.24 17.58 -9.40
CA LEU A 51 -3.30 16.70 -8.69
C LEU A 51 -3.72 16.41 -7.25
N VAL A 52 -4.24 17.42 -6.53
CA VAL A 52 -4.79 17.21 -5.18
C VAL A 52 -6.00 16.28 -5.22
N SER A 53 -6.87 16.44 -6.22
CA SER A 53 -8.05 15.58 -6.39
C SER A 53 -7.66 14.14 -6.69
N LEU A 54 -6.74 13.93 -7.63
CA LEU A 54 -6.21 12.62 -8.00
C LEU A 54 -5.51 11.95 -6.82
N HIS A 55 -4.64 12.66 -6.10
CA HIS A 55 -3.95 12.13 -4.93
C HIS A 55 -4.94 11.63 -3.87
N ARG A 56 -5.98 12.41 -3.59
CA ARG A 56 -7.06 12.02 -2.66
C ARG A 56 -7.83 10.80 -3.17
N ALA A 57 -8.18 10.77 -4.45
CA ALA A 57 -8.89 9.64 -5.05
C ALA A 57 -8.07 8.34 -4.96
N PHE A 58 -6.78 8.38 -5.31
CA PHE A 58 -5.89 7.23 -5.17
C PHE A 58 -5.69 6.82 -3.72
N GLY A 59 -5.62 7.76 -2.77
CA GLY A 59 -5.59 7.48 -1.35
C GLY A 59 -6.84 6.74 -0.85
N ILE A 60 -8.04 7.17 -1.27
CA ILE A 60 -9.30 6.50 -0.92
C ILE A 60 -9.37 5.10 -1.54
N LEU A 61 -8.99 4.96 -2.82
CA LEU A 61 -8.91 3.65 -3.48
C LEU A 61 -7.91 2.72 -2.80
N LEU A 62 -6.78 3.24 -2.33
CA LEU A 62 -5.79 2.49 -1.57
C LEU A 62 -6.35 2.00 -0.24
N VAL A 63 -7.08 2.85 0.51
CA VAL A 63 -7.81 2.42 1.73
C VAL A 63 -8.79 1.29 1.40
N GLY A 64 -9.61 1.46 0.36
CA GLY A 64 -10.57 0.43 -0.06
C GLY A 64 -9.88 -0.90 -0.42
N LEU A 65 -8.77 -0.84 -1.16
CA LEU A 65 -7.97 -2.01 -1.49
C LEU A 65 -7.40 -2.69 -0.23
N LEU A 66 -6.84 -1.92 0.71
CA LEU A 66 -6.31 -2.47 1.96
C LEU A 66 -7.39 -3.16 2.79
N LEU A 67 -8.61 -2.62 2.81
CA LEU A 67 -9.75 -3.25 3.48
C LEU A 67 -10.13 -4.57 2.82
N VAL A 68 -10.19 -4.62 1.48
CA VAL A 68 -10.44 -5.87 0.73
C VAL A 68 -9.37 -6.92 1.01
N LEU A 69 -8.09 -6.53 1.01
CA LEU A 69 -6.98 -7.44 1.28
C LEU A 69 -7.00 -7.94 2.73
N THR A 70 -7.34 -7.06 3.68
CA THR A 70 -7.48 -7.43 5.09
C THR A 70 -8.65 -8.40 5.27
N TYR A 71 -9.80 -8.11 4.66
CA TYR A 71 -10.98 -8.96 4.70
C TYR A 71 -10.72 -10.36 4.11
N ASP A 72 -10.08 -10.46 2.94
CA ASP A 72 -9.69 -11.74 2.35
C ASP A 72 -8.75 -12.54 3.27
N ARG A 73 -7.80 -11.86 3.93
CA ARG A 73 -6.89 -12.49 4.90
C ARG A 73 -7.64 -13.05 6.10
N VAL A 74 -8.61 -12.31 6.65
CA VAL A 74 -9.49 -12.79 7.73
C VAL A 74 -10.31 -14.01 7.28
N GLN A 75 -10.95 -13.92 6.12
CA GLN A 75 -11.81 -14.99 5.59
C GLN A 75 -11.04 -16.27 5.25
N SER A 76 -9.79 -16.15 4.81
CA SER A 76 -8.93 -17.30 4.50
C SER A 76 -8.40 -18.05 5.73
N GLY A 77 -8.74 -17.60 6.95
CA GLY A 77 -8.23 -18.19 8.20
C GLY A 77 -6.72 -18.03 8.38
N ARG A 78 -6.10 -17.16 7.57
CA ARG A 78 -4.67 -16.85 7.73
C ARG A 78 -4.50 -16.08 9.03
N PRO A 79 -3.52 -16.45 9.87
CA PRO A 79 -3.29 -15.75 11.12
C PRO A 79 -3.05 -14.26 10.84
N LEU A 80 -3.88 -13.42 11.47
CA LEU A 80 -3.72 -11.96 11.49
C LEU A 80 -2.51 -11.56 12.35
N LYS A 81 -2.26 -12.33 13.42
CA LYS A 81 -1.13 -12.12 14.30
C LYS A 81 0.08 -12.84 13.72
N PRO A 82 1.17 -12.13 13.42
CA PRO A 82 2.42 -12.77 13.05
C PRO A 82 2.95 -13.61 14.22
N ASP A 83 3.54 -14.77 13.93
CA ASP A 83 4.40 -15.43 14.90
C ASP A 83 5.72 -14.67 15.00
N PHE A 84 5.72 -13.61 15.81
CA PHE A 84 6.87 -12.73 15.96
C PHE A 84 8.11 -13.46 16.47
N LYS A 85 7.97 -14.62 17.12
CA LYS A 85 9.11 -15.37 17.66
C LYS A 85 9.86 -16.13 16.57
N ASN A 86 9.16 -16.60 15.54
CA ASN A 86 9.73 -17.42 14.47
C ASN A 86 9.67 -16.74 13.08
N ALA A 87 9.27 -15.47 13.02
CA ALA A 87 9.14 -14.74 11.77
C ALA A 87 10.50 -14.56 11.07
N THR A 88 10.57 -15.01 9.83
CA THR A 88 11.70 -14.80 8.93
C THR A 88 11.87 -13.31 8.62
N PRO A 89 13.06 -12.86 8.18
CA PRO A 89 13.27 -11.46 7.79
C PRO A 89 12.29 -10.97 6.70
N SER A 90 11.88 -11.84 5.78
CA SER A 90 10.87 -11.50 4.76
C SER A 90 9.50 -11.23 5.39
N GLU A 91 9.11 -12.00 6.39
CA GLU A 91 7.83 -11.82 7.08
C GLU A 91 7.83 -10.53 7.90
N TRP A 92 8.93 -10.20 8.58
CA TRP A 92 9.10 -8.92 9.26
C TRP A 92 8.95 -7.72 8.31
N VAL A 93 9.56 -7.81 7.13
CA VAL A 93 9.44 -6.76 6.11
C VAL A 93 8.02 -6.67 5.56
N ASP A 94 7.34 -7.80 5.32
CA ASP A 94 5.94 -7.79 4.88
C ASP A 94 5.02 -7.20 5.97
N ILE A 95 5.24 -7.52 7.25
CA ILE A 95 4.50 -6.93 8.39
C ILE A 95 4.72 -5.42 8.43
N GLY A 96 5.98 -4.98 8.39
CA GLY A 96 6.33 -3.55 8.39
C GLY A 96 5.75 -2.82 7.19
N PHE A 97 5.77 -3.45 6.01
CA PHE A 97 5.19 -2.92 4.79
C PHE A 97 3.66 -2.72 4.92
N PHE A 98 2.91 -3.75 5.31
CA PHE A 98 1.44 -3.62 5.42
C PHE A 98 1.03 -2.72 6.58
N THR A 99 1.75 -2.78 7.71
CA THR A 99 1.48 -1.91 8.87
C THR A 99 1.76 -0.45 8.51
N GLY A 100 2.94 -0.16 7.95
CA GLY A 100 3.31 1.19 7.53
C GLY A 100 2.36 1.74 6.47
N LEU A 101 1.96 0.92 5.50
CA LEU A 101 1.02 1.31 4.46
C LEU A 101 -0.39 1.59 5.02
N GLY A 102 -0.86 0.74 5.94
CA GLY A 102 -2.11 0.96 6.66
C GLY A 102 -2.08 2.27 7.45
N LEU A 103 -0.97 2.55 8.13
CA LEU A 103 -0.78 3.76 8.91
C LEU A 103 -0.78 5.02 8.01
N ILE A 104 -0.07 4.99 6.88
CA ILE A 104 -0.08 6.06 5.86
C ILE A 104 -1.50 6.31 5.36
N ALA A 105 -2.23 5.25 5.02
CA ALA A 105 -3.59 5.33 4.48
C ALA A 105 -4.58 5.90 5.50
N VAL A 106 -4.48 5.48 6.78
CA VAL A 106 -5.32 6.02 7.87
C VAL A 106 -5.03 7.50 8.10
N VAL A 107 -3.75 7.89 8.19
CA VAL A 107 -3.38 9.30 8.38
C VAL A 107 -3.84 10.15 7.18
N GLY A 108 -3.70 9.64 5.95
CA GLY A 108 -4.20 10.31 4.74
C GLY A 108 -5.72 10.45 4.72
N LEU A 109 -6.46 9.43 5.19
CA LEU A 109 -7.90 9.49 5.34
C LEU A 109 -8.32 10.51 6.42
N LEU A 110 -7.61 10.55 7.56
CA LEU A 110 -7.85 11.54 8.61
C LEU A 110 -7.63 12.96 8.08
N LEU A 111 -6.58 13.20 7.29
CA LEU A 111 -6.36 14.49 6.61
C LEU A 111 -7.53 14.83 5.68
N HIS A 112 -7.99 13.86 4.88
CA HIS A 112 -9.12 14.07 3.98
C HIS A 112 -10.40 14.44 4.74
N LEU A 113 -10.73 13.69 5.81
CA LEU A 113 -11.91 13.94 6.62
C LEU A 113 -11.81 15.27 7.36
N LYS A 114 -10.67 15.58 7.98
CA LYS A 114 -10.46 16.85 8.69
C LYS A 114 -10.61 18.06 7.77
N THR A 115 -10.07 17.99 6.55
CA THR A 115 -10.19 19.07 5.56
C THR A 115 -11.60 19.23 4.99
N ARG A 116 -12.41 18.17 4.95
CA ARG A 116 -13.78 18.21 4.41
C ARG A 116 -14.85 18.51 5.46
N LEU A 117 -14.73 17.94 6.65
CA LEU A 117 -15.72 18.03 7.72
C LEU A 117 -15.47 19.19 8.67
N GLY A 118 -14.33 19.90 8.54
CA GLY A 118 -13.99 21.01 9.43
C GLY A 118 -13.78 20.57 10.87
N TRP A 119 -13.38 19.32 11.11
CA TRP A 119 -13.25 18.80 12.46
C TRP A 119 -12.12 19.50 13.22
N HIS A 120 -12.48 20.22 14.29
CA HIS A 120 -11.55 21.00 15.10
C HIS A 120 -10.84 20.23 16.22
N ALA A 121 -11.05 18.91 16.35
CA ALA A 121 -10.34 18.14 17.37
C ALA A 121 -8.84 18.02 17.06
N TRP A 122 -8.07 17.87 18.14
CA TRP A 122 -6.64 17.57 18.16
C TRP A 122 -6.35 16.26 17.39
N PRO A 123 -5.23 16.12 16.65
CA PRO A 123 -4.07 17.04 16.48
C PRO A 123 -4.22 18.04 15.32
N ASP A 124 -3.39 19.07 15.27
CA ASP A 124 -3.50 20.16 14.26
C ASP A 124 -3.30 19.63 12.82
N LEU A 125 -3.95 20.27 11.84
CA LEU A 125 -3.86 19.85 10.43
C LEU A 125 -2.42 19.87 9.93
N ALA A 126 -1.63 20.86 10.37
CA ALA A 126 -0.21 20.97 10.01
C ALA A 126 0.61 19.77 10.54
N GLU A 127 0.34 19.35 11.79
CA GLU A 127 1.02 18.22 12.41
C GLU A 127 0.69 16.90 11.72
N ILE A 128 -0.60 16.65 11.45
CA ILE A 128 -1.03 15.44 10.73
C ILE A 128 -0.43 15.43 9.32
N LYS A 129 -0.37 16.58 8.65
CA LYS A 129 0.19 16.70 7.30
C LYS A 129 1.68 16.38 7.32
N LEU A 130 2.43 16.95 8.26
CA LEU A 130 3.85 16.67 8.43
C LEU A 130 4.10 15.18 8.72
N ALA A 131 3.31 14.58 9.64
CA ALA A 131 3.40 13.16 9.95
C ALA A 131 3.14 12.30 8.70
N HIS A 132 2.10 12.61 7.93
CA HIS A 132 1.80 11.90 6.69
C HIS A 132 2.94 12.00 5.68
N GLU A 133 3.48 13.20 5.45
CA GLU A 133 4.61 13.41 4.54
C GLU A 133 5.84 12.62 4.99
N LEU A 134 6.21 12.68 6.27
CA LEU A 134 7.34 11.93 6.81
C LEU A 134 7.18 10.42 6.61
N MET A 135 6.00 9.88 6.89
CA MET A 135 5.71 8.46 6.70
C MET A 135 5.79 8.07 5.22
N VAL A 136 5.20 8.87 4.32
CA VAL A 136 5.23 8.64 2.88
C VAL A 136 6.66 8.69 2.34
N TRP A 137 7.52 9.58 2.83
CA TRP A 137 8.92 9.67 2.36
C TRP A 137 9.84 8.64 2.97
N PHE A 138 9.52 8.11 4.15
CA PHE A 138 10.28 7.01 4.75
C PHE A 138 9.90 5.65 4.14
N PHE A 139 8.65 5.46 3.75
CA PHE A 139 8.12 4.19 3.25
C PHE A 139 8.83 3.57 2.02
N PRO A 140 9.42 4.32 1.06
CA PRO A 140 10.20 3.76 -0.03
C PRO A 140 11.39 2.93 0.46
N THR A 141 11.95 3.22 1.64
CA THR A 141 13.02 2.39 2.22
C THR A 141 12.54 0.95 2.47
N LEU A 142 11.33 0.78 3.01
CA LEU A 142 10.70 -0.54 3.19
C LEU A 142 10.42 -1.23 1.85
N ILE A 143 9.99 -0.47 0.83
CA ILE A 143 9.78 -1.00 -0.54
C ILE A 143 11.09 -1.54 -1.10
N LEU A 144 12.18 -0.77 -0.98
CA LEU A 144 13.51 -1.15 -1.47
C LEU A 144 14.04 -2.40 -0.76
N VAL A 145 13.94 -2.45 0.58
CA VAL A 145 14.33 -3.63 1.36
C VAL A 145 13.53 -4.87 0.93
N ARG A 146 12.22 -4.71 0.74
CA ARG A 146 11.35 -5.80 0.27
C ARG A 146 11.74 -6.29 -1.13
N TYR A 147 12.02 -5.36 -2.04
CA TYR A 147 12.46 -5.68 -3.39
C TYR A 147 13.83 -6.38 -3.39
N TYR A 148 14.77 -5.91 -2.57
CA TYR A 148 16.08 -6.52 -2.38
C TYR A 148 15.97 -7.98 -1.89
N LEU A 149 15.14 -8.25 -0.89
CA LEU A 149 14.92 -9.62 -0.38
C LEU A 149 14.26 -10.52 -1.42
N TRP A 150 13.34 -9.97 -2.23
CA TRP A 150 12.73 -10.70 -3.33
C TRP A 150 13.77 -11.05 -4.40
N LEU A 151 14.55 -10.07 -4.85
CA LEU A 151 15.58 -10.24 -5.87
C LEU A 151 16.65 -11.24 -5.43
N THR A 152 17.08 -11.17 -4.17
CA THR A 152 18.05 -12.12 -3.58
C THR A 152 17.54 -13.56 -3.61
N ARG A 153 16.27 -13.79 -3.25
CA ARG A 153 15.65 -15.12 -3.32
C ARG A 153 15.54 -15.62 -4.76
N TRP A 154 15.15 -14.74 -5.68
CA TRP A 154 15.09 -15.06 -7.09
C TRP A 154 16.46 -15.48 -7.63
N PHE A 155 17.51 -14.70 -7.34
CA PHE A 155 18.88 -15.00 -7.76
C PHE A 155 19.40 -16.34 -7.20
N LYS A 156 19.12 -16.64 -5.92
CA LYS A 156 19.45 -17.94 -5.33
C LYS A 156 18.79 -19.12 -6.07
N ARG A 157 17.54 -18.97 -6.49
CA ARG A 157 16.83 -20.01 -7.27
C ARG A 157 17.42 -20.18 -8.66
N VAL A 158 17.80 -19.08 -9.31
CA VAL A 158 18.47 -19.12 -10.62
C VAL A 158 19.80 -19.85 -10.52
N ILE A 159 20.64 -19.54 -9.52
CA ILE A 159 21.91 -20.24 -9.30
C ILE A 159 21.70 -21.73 -9.05
N ALA A 160 20.72 -22.10 -8.22
CA ALA A 160 20.42 -23.51 -7.95
C ALA A 160 20.01 -24.25 -9.23
N TYR A 161 19.11 -23.67 -10.02
CA TYR A 161 18.69 -24.20 -11.31
C TYR A 161 19.86 -24.38 -12.29
N LEU A 162 20.78 -23.42 -12.35
CA LEU A 162 21.98 -23.49 -13.20
C LEU A 162 23.06 -24.46 -12.68
N ARG A 163 22.95 -24.96 -11.44
CA ARG A 163 23.83 -26.01 -10.90
C ARG A 163 23.28 -27.41 -11.11
N GLU A 164 21.96 -27.53 -11.19
CA GLU A 164 21.24 -28.80 -11.39
C GLU A 164 21.15 -29.19 -12.88
N ASN A 165 21.33 -28.23 -13.79
CA ASN A 165 21.39 -28.43 -15.25
C ASN A 165 22.78 -28.10 -15.80
#